data_AF-A0A9N9WIG9-F1
#
_entry.id   AF-A0A9N9WIG9-F1
#
_cell.length_a   1.000
_cell.length_b   1.000
_cell.length_c   1.000
_cell.angle_alpha   90.00
_cell.angle_beta   90.00
_cell.angle_gamma   90.00
#
_symmetry.space_group_name_H-M   'P 1'
#
loop_
_entity.id
_entity.type
_entity.pdbx_description
1 polymer ?
#
loop_
_entity_poly.entity_id
_entity_poly.type
_entity_poly.pdbx_seq_one_letter_code
_entity_poly.pdbx_strand_id
1 'polypeptide(L)'
;MGKVARLIICHAGSAKYGFVENALLAFQSKTTNDYHEEINATTFKEWFQNVLLPSLPEPSVIFMDNASYHSVQIQKPPTQANKKEEMVAWLQAKGI
;
A
#
# COMPACT_ATOMS: atom_id res chain seq x y z
N MET A 1 -30.89 6.55 -2.00
CA MET A 1 -29.54 7.19 -2.06
C MET A 1 -28.80 6.59 -3.23
N GLY A 2 -28.33 7.43 -4.16
CA GLY A 2 -27.63 6.97 -5.37
C GLY A 2 -26.27 6.37 -5.02
N LYS A 3 -25.98 5.19 -5.57
CA LYS A 3 -24.64 4.58 -5.50
C LYS A 3 -23.71 5.42 -6.39
N VAL A 4 -22.81 6.18 -5.78
CA VAL A 4 -21.74 6.86 -6.53
C VAL A 4 -20.59 5.88 -6.64
N ALA A 5 -20.28 5.47 -7.87
CA ALA A 5 -19.09 4.70 -8.15
C ALA A 5 -17.85 5.53 -7.81
N ARG A 6 -16.88 4.93 -7.11
CA ARG A 6 -15.59 5.57 -6.82
C ARG A 6 -14.54 5.11 -7.82
N LEU A 7 -13.71 6.03 -8.29
CA LEU A 7 -12.53 5.71 -9.08
C LEU A 7 -11.32 5.77 -8.15
N ILE A 8 -10.55 4.69 -8.08
CA ILE A 8 -9.31 4.61 -7.32
C ILE A 8 -8.15 4.83 -8.29
N ILE A 9 -7.23 5.70 -7.91
CA ILE A 9 -6.05 6.05 -8.73
C ILE A 9 -4.81 6.02 -7.83
N CYS A 10 -3.78 5.31 -8.28
CA CYS A 10 -2.42 5.36 -7.75
C CYS A 10 -1.47 5.67 -8.91
N HIS A 11 -0.63 6.68 -8.74
CA HIS A 11 0.31 7.09 -9.78
C HIS A 11 1.54 7.77 -9.15
N ALA A 12 2.64 7.82 -9.90
CA ALA A 12 3.87 8.46 -9.47
C ALA A 12 4.18 9.67 -10.37
N GLY A 13 4.56 10.77 -9.73
CA GLY A 13 5.10 11.95 -10.39
C GLY A 13 6.61 12.04 -10.22
N SER A 14 7.26 12.61 -11.22
CA SER A 14 8.66 13.02 -11.23
C SER A 14 8.73 14.55 -11.32
N ALA A 15 9.58 15.15 -10.49
CA ALA A 15 9.81 16.59 -10.54
C ALA A 15 10.37 17.07 -11.90
N LYS A 16 11.05 16.19 -12.64
CA LYS A 16 11.68 16.54 -13.92
C LYS A 16 10.82 16.22 -15.14
N TYR A 17 10.10 15.09 -15.12
CA TYR A 17 9.44 14.54 -16.30
C TYR A 17 7.91 14.55 -16.23
N GLY A 18 7.32 15.07 -15.15
CA GLY A 18 5.89 14.95 -14.91
C GLY A 18 5.53 13.54 -14.49
N PHE A 19 4.41 13.00 -14.98
CA PHE A 19 4.02 11.63 -14.62
C PHE A 19 5.01 10.59 -15.14
N VAL A 20 5.30 9.58 -14.31
CA VAL A 20 6.12 8.44 -14.71
C VAL A 20 5.33 7.60 -15.71
N GLU A 21 5.87 7.41 -16.90
CA GLU A 21 5.18 6.67 -17.96
C GLU A 21 4.86 5.23 -17.51
N ASN A 22 3.67 4.75 -17.90
CA ASN A 22 3.14 3.42 -17.54
C ASN A 22 2.92 3.16 -16.04
N ALA A 23 3.11 4.14 -15.16
CA ALA A 23 2.93 3.97 -13.72
C ALA A 23 1.49 4.21 -13.23
N LEU A 24 0.51 4.38 -14.12
CA LEU A 24 -0.88 4.63 -13.72
C LEU A 24 -1.57 3.32 -13.36
N LEU A 25 -2.01 3.21 -12.11
CA LEU A 25 -2.99 2.23 -11.68
C LEU A 25 -4.32 2.95 -11.44
N ALA A 26 -5.31 2.68 -12.28
CA ALA A 26 -6.65 3.25 -12.13
C ALA A 26 -7.72 2.17 -12.30
N PHE A 27 -8.65 2.08 -11.36
CA PHE A 27 -9.75 1.12 -11.44
C PHE A 27 -10.99 1.63 -10.71
N GLN A 28 -12.16 1.26 -11.22
CA GLN A 28 -13.42 1.56 -10.55
C GLN A 28 -13.62 0.61 -9.37
N SER A 29 -13.99 1.19 -8.24
CA SER A 29 -14.31 0.45 -7.04
C SER A 29 -15.54 -0.42 -7.23
N LYS A 30 -15.44 -1.67 -6.80
CA LYS A 30 -16.48 -2.69 -6.90
C LYS A 30 -17.29 -2.81 -5.61
N THR A 31 -16.77 -2.29 -4.49
CA THR A 31 -17.44 -2.28 -3.19
C THR A 31 -18.11 -0.93 -2.89
N THR A 32 -19.14 -0.94 -2.05
CA THR A 32 -19.78 0.27 -1.53
C THR A 32 -19.16 0.76 -0.21
N ASN A 33 -18.17 0.03 0.31
CA ASN A 33 -17.51 0.25 1.58
C ASN A 33 -16.33 1.23 1.47
N ASP A 34 -15.50 1.31 2.50
CA ASP A 34 -14.29 2.14 2.55
C ASP A 34 -13.32 1.79 1.40
N TYR A 35 -12.71 2.81 0.79
CA TYR A 35 -11.74 2.66 -0.31
C TYR A 35 -10.48 1.90 0.13
N HIS A 36 -10.22 1.86 1.44
CA HIS A 36 -9.15 1.08 2.05
C HIS A 36 -9.24 -0.44 1.81
N GLU A 37 -10.39 -0.98 1.41
CA GLU A 37 -10.51 -2.41 1.09
C GLU A 37 -9.79 -2.78 -0.21
N GLU A 38 -9.73 -1.87 -1.18
CA GLU A 38 -9.28 -2.21 -2.55
C GLU A 38 -7.87 -1.69 -2.88
N ILE A 39 -7.46 -0.54 -2.33
CA ILE A 39 -6.05 -0.15 -2.27
C ILE A 39 -5.47 -0.50 -0.90
N ASN A 40 -4.94 -1.71 -0.82
CA ASN A 40 -4.29 -2.23 0.39
C ASN A 40 -2.79 -2.44 0.13
N ALA A 41 -2.08 -2.93 1.15
CA ALA A 41 -0.64 -3.11 1.07
C ALA A 41 -0.20 -4.09 -0.02
N THR A 42 -1.00 -5.12 -0.32
CA THR A 42 -0.71 -6.08 -1.39
C THR A 42 -0.81 -5.39 -2.75
N THR A 43 -1.93 -4.73 -3.02
CA THR A 43 -2.15 -3.98 -4.28
C THR A 43 -1.04 -2.94 -4.50
N PHE A 44 -0.72 -2.17 -3.45
CA PHE A 44 0.33 -1.16 -3.53
C PHE A 44 1.71 -1.78 -3.79
N LYS A 45 2.06 -2.85 -3.08
CA LYS A 45 3.35 -3.54 -3.26
C LYS A 45 3.50 -4.10 -4.67
N GLU A 46 2.47 -4.74 -5.21
CA GLU A 46 2.48 -5.28 -6.57
C GLU A 46 2.67 -4.17 -7.61
N TRP A 47 1.94 -3.06 -7.48
CA TRP A 47 2.13 -1.89 -8.34
C TRP A 47 3.54 -1.32 -8.20
N PHE A 48 4.02 -1.15 -6.96
CA PHE A 48 5.32 -0.56 -6.69
C PHE A 48 6.44 -1.39 -7.34
N GLN A 49 6.43 -2.72 -7.13
CA GLN A 49 7.49 -3.60 -7.61
C GLN A 49 7.42 -3.88 -9.11
N ASN A 50 6.23 -4.11 -9.65
CA ASN A 50 6.06 -4.61 -11.01
C ASN A 50 5.76 -3.51 -12.03
N VAL A 51 5.35 -2.32 -11.58
CA VAL A 51 4.97 -1.20 -12.45
C VAL A 51 5.87 -0.01 -12.20
N LEU A 52 5.96 0.49 -10.97
CA LEU A 52 6.71 1.72 -10.70
C LEU A 52 8.22 1.51 -10.88
N LEU A 53 8.83 0.53 -10.18
CA LEU A 53 10.28 0.35 -10.22
C LEU A 53 10.82 0.14 -11.64
N PRO A 54 10.22 -0.69 -12.51
CA PRO A 54 10.70 -0.86 -13.89
C PRO A 54 10.53 0.38 -14.77
N SER A 55 9.58 1.26 -14.44
CA SER A 55 9.34 2.50 -15.19
C SER A 55 10.25 3.66 -14.77
N LEU A 56 11.01 3.53 -13.69
CA LEU A 56 11.88 4.60 -13.20
C LEU A 56 13.27 4.54 -13.84
N PRO A 57 13.83 5.68 -14.27
CA PRO A 57 15.23 5.73 -14.65
C PRO A 57 16.12 5.54 -13.41
N GLU A 58 17.22 4.80 -13.56
CA GLU A 58 18.22 4.66 -12.51
C GLU A 58 19.40 5.63 -12.72
N PRO A 59 19.89 6.30 -11.66
CA PRO A 59 19.38 6.27 -10.29
C PRO A 59 18.16 7.19 -10.08
N SER A 60 17.28 6.83 -9.15
CA SER A 60 16.14 7.66 -8.73
C SER A 60 15.98 7.67 -7.22
N VAL A 61 15.35 8.74 -6.71
CA VAL A 61 14.94 8.88 -5.30
C VAL A 61 13.43 8.96 -5.25
N ILE A 62 12.81 8.09 -4.46
CA ILE A 62 11.35 8.00 -4.33
C ILE A 62 10.94 8.63 -3.01
N PHE A 63 10.03 9.59 -3.07
CA PHE A 63 9.38 10.19 -1.90
C PHE A 63 7.93 9.68 -1.84
N MET A 64 7.51 9.18 -0.68
CA MET A 64 6.16 8.70 -0.42
C MET A 64 5.63 9.37 0.84
N ASP A 65 4.33 9.63 0.90
CA ASP A 65 3.67 10.05 2.12
C ASP A 65 3.53 8.88 3.11
N ASN A 66 3.01 9.15 4.30
CA ASN A 66 2.88 8.14 5.36
C ASN A 66 1.50 7.50 5.36
N ALA A 67 1.19 6.72 4.31
CA ALA A 67 -0.02 5.89 4.28
C ALA A 67 0.26 4.49 4.87
N SER A 68 -0.70 3.96 5.63
CA SER A 68 -0.56 2.69 6.35
C SER A 68 -0.31 1.48 5.45
N TYR A 69 -0.68 1.56 4.18
CA TYR A 69 -0.48 0.50 3.19
C TYR A 69 0.83 0.64 2.38
N HIS A 70 1.56 1.75 2.51
CA HIS A 70 2.86 1.92 1.83
C HIS A 70 3.98 1.10 2.48
N SER A 71 3.84 0.79 3.77
CA SER A 71 4.83 0.01 4.51
C SER A 71 4.14 -1.02 5.39
N VAL A 72 4.54 -2.28 5.23
CA VAL A 72 4.06 -3.39 6.07
C VAL A 72 5.22 -3.97 6.84
N GLN A 73 5.04 -4.00 8.16
CA GLN A 73 5.98 -4.66 9.05
C GLN A 73 5.63 -6.16 9.13
N ILE A 74 6.49 -7.01 8.55
CA ILE A 74 6.26 -8.48 8.47
C ILE A 74 6.11 -9.11 9.86
N GLN A 75 6.88 -8.62 10.85
CA GLN A 75 6.85 -9.11 12.23
C GLN A 75 6.43 -7.99 13.18
N LYS A 76 5.31 -7.33 12.86
CA LYS A 76 4.75 -6.25 13.69
C LYS A 76 4.52 -6.73 15.13
N PRO A 77 5.01 -6.01 16.14
CA PRO A 77 4.68 -6.31 17.53
C PRO A 77 3.16 -6.24 17.76
N PRO A 78 2.61 -7.10 18.62
CA PRO A 78 1.21 -7.03 18.99
C PRO A 78 0.94 -5.71 19.73
N THR A 79 -0.28 -5.21 19.59
CA THR A 79 -0.79 -4.02 20.28
C THR A 79 -1.81 -4.45 21.34
N GLN A 80 -2.25 -3.54 22.21
CA GLN A 80 -3.28 -3.84 23.23
C GLN A 80 -4.62 -4.33 22.65
N ALA A 81 -4.85 -4.15 21.35
CA ALA A 81 -6.02 -4.66 20.66
C ALA A 81 -5.91 -6.16 20.27
N ASN A 82 -4.72 -6.76 20.33
CA ASN A 82 -4.51 -8.17 20.03
C ASN A 82 -4.98 -9.07 21.16
N LYS A 83 -5.28 -10.33 20.83
CA LYS A 83 -5.62 -11.34 21.85
C LYS A 83 -4.38 -11.72 22.66
N LYS A 84 -4.57 -12.14 23.92
CA LYS A 84 -3.48 -12.58 24.79
C LYS A 84 -2.66 -13.70 24.15
N GLU A 85 -3.31 -14.64 23.47
CA GLU A 85 -2.63 -15.77 22.83
C GLU A 85 -1.71 -15.30 21.70
N GLU A 86 -2.15 -14.33 20.90
CA GLU A 86 -1.33 -13.72 19.83
C GLU A 86 -0.11 -13.00 20.41
N MET A 87 -0.29 -12.29 21.53
CA MET A 87 0.81 -11.62 22.23
C MET A 87 1.86 -12.63 22.73
N VAL A 88 1.41 -13.69 23.40
CA VAL A 88 2.29 -14.74 23.92
C VAL A 88 3.02 -15.45 22.79
N ALA A 89 2.32 -15.81 21.71
CA ALA A 89 2.92 -16.46 20.55
C ALA A 89 4.01 -15.59 19.90
N TRP A 90 3.77 -14.27 19.80
CA TRP A 90 4.76 -13.34 19.25
C TRP A 90 6.01 -13.27 20.14
N LEU A 91 5.86 -13.17 21.47
CA LEU A 91 6.99 -13.15 22.41
C LEU A 91 7.81 -14.44 22.35
N GLN A 92 7.15 -15.60 22.37
CA GLN A 92 7.80 -16.90 22.24
C GLN A 92 8.58 -17.03 20.93
N ALA A 93 8.01 -16.58 19.80
CA ALA A 93 8.69 -16.57 18.51
C ALA A 93 9.93 -15.65 18.48
N LYS A 94 10.02 -14.70 19.41
CA LYS A 94 11.16 -13.80 19.60
C LYS A 94 12.15 -14.27 20.68
N GLY A 95 11.85 -15.37 21.38
CA GLY A 95 12.65 -15.86 22.49
C GLY A 95 12.60 -14.96 23.73
N ILE A 96 11.48 -14.23 23.92
CA ILE A 96 11.19 -13.37 25.07
C ILE A 96 10.21 -14.06 26.00
#